data_AF-A0A1E7FKB7-F1
#
_entry.id   AF-A0A1E7FKB7-F1
#
_cell.length_a   1.000
_cell.length_b   1.000
_cell.length_c   1.000
_cell.angle_alpha   90.00
_cell.angle_beta   90.00
_cell.angle_gamma   90.00
#
_symmetry.space_group_name_H-M   'P 1'
#
loop_
_entity.id
_entity.type
_entity.pdbx_description
1 polymer ?
#
loop_
_entity_poly.entity_id
_entity_poly.type
_entity_poly.pdbx_seq_one_letter_code
_entity_poly.pdbx_strand_id
1 'polypeptide(L)'
;MPLHRRHVAESGSTKASTEYDGHQVYEQKTSSSSDSGSKINTLTTSPTTMNPYRSRRILLGLILLDSIVLITVAAKSNIKSTSHLLSIIIATFISTLPIFLTLAVGLGISSNSMMDLPHQRYIPLTVVATIVGNQLPVYISFGMASIGIFIFGLASRPVVEEEENDNNNKNKNEEDKENKKQMYSGQINAVMATLLLIAALLTENFFIWVVSASYTPSQNMATLPSPLQDNGQILLRYLFDNVLALSKRDVVKLRNMINVEGILASGLGLSIITVVLQGSSIRRNMWSMAMRGVLTLAAARSIRTISFLITVLPSQNPKCYFSHFPTPPEDWFSWFMVGMIPQVNGGCNDLIISGHATVTSTLACVVTSVVRKPLFTTALWMFIALDYGVEIYEGFHYSVDMVLGAILVNLLFAVLAPLEEATGQMNQASLVEKRKFHRIQDSTYSDIIMYLLPALGVYIQLVGFIPQDFGNYSNMIYTAVVIYQISRFGFQHYSQHILFCLLFMVLGLFL
;
A
#
# COMPACT_ATOMS: atom_id res chain seq x y z
N MET A 1 5.30 56.80 7.43
CA MET A 1 6.30 57.27 8.42
C MET A 1 7.37 56.19 8.58
N PRO A 2 8.60 56.43 8.10
CA PRO A 2 9.73 55.50 8.21
C PRO A 2 10.69 55.92 9.34
N LEU A 3 11.54 54.99 9.79
CA LEU A 3 12.83 55.09 10.52
C LEU A 3 12.96 53.73 11.28
N HIS A 4 14.07 52.99 11.31
CA HIS A 4 15.46 53.41 11.28
C HIS A 4 16.37 52.27 10.79
N ARG A 5 17.31 52.65 9.93
CA ARG A 5 18.50 51.95 9.50
C ARG A 5 19.57 51.97 10.61
N ARG A 6 20.35 50.89 10.79
CA ARG A 6 21.76 50.96 11.24
C ARG A 6 22.62 49.93 10.51
N HIS A 7 23.74 50.43 10.01
CA HIS A 7 24.84 49.77 9.32
C HIS A 7 26.06 49.71 10.26
N VAL A 8 27.10 49.01 9.77
CA VAL A 8 28.55 49.14 10.05
C VAL A 8 29.04 48.26 11.21
N ALA A 9 30.14 47.51 11.14
CA ALA A 9 31.03 46.99 10.07
C ALA A 9 32.09 46.10 10.76
N GLU A 10 32.83 45.35 9.93
CA GLU A 10 34.28 45.03 10.04
C GLU A 10 34.84 44.43 11.35
N SER A 11 35.86 43.58 11.41
CA SER A 11 36.85 42.99 10.51
C SER A 11 37.62 41.98 11.38
N GLY A 12 38.36 41.02 10.80
CA GLY A 12 39.30 40.23 11.64
C GLY A 12 39.76 38.90 11.05
N SER A 13 40.71 38.97 10.12
CA SER A 13 41.56 37.87 9.66
C SER A 13 42.56 37.45 10.74
N THR A 14 42.82 36.15 10.93
CA THR A 14 44.19 35.65 11.18
C THR A 14 44.34 34.15 10.86
N LYS A 15 45.41 33.86 10.11
CA LYS A 15 46.03 32.54 9.84
C LYS A 15 46.94 32.10 11.01
N ALA A 16 47.09 30.79 11.20
CA ALA A 16 48.31 30.04 11.61
C ALA A 16 47.90 28.54 11.69
N SER A 17 48.48 27.53 11.04
CA SER A 17 49.88 27.12 10.77
C SER A 17 50.64 26.64 12.01
N THR A 18 50.70 25.31 12.22
CA THR A 18 51.76 24.48 12.87
C THR A 18 51.23 23.03 12.81
N GLU A 19 51.74 22.09 12.01
CA GLU A 19 53.07 21.46 12.03
C GLU A 19 53.46 20.93 13.42
N TYR A 20 53.35 19.62 13.62
CA TYR A 20 54.24 18.88 14.51
C TYR A 20 54.31 17.39 14.11
N ASP A 21 55.55 16.99 13.85
CA ASP A 21 56.06 15.66 13.50
C ASP A 21 56.26 14.81 14.77
N GLY A 22 56.23 13.49 14.63
CA GLY A 22 56.39 12.59 15.79
C GLY A 22 56.49 11.11 15.45
N HIS A 23 57.61 10.72 14.84
CA HIS A 23 58.10 9.35 14.74
C HIS A 23 58.10 8.60 16.08
N GLN A 24 57.62 7.34 16.10
CA GLN A 24 58.30 6.26 16.83
C GLN A 24 58.19 4.91 16.10
N VAL A 25 59.36 4.32 15.95
CA VAL A 25 59.72 3.00 15.43
C VAL A 25 59.59 1.99 16.56
N TYR A 26 58.99 0.81 16.33
CA TYR A 26 59.38 -0.43 17.00
C TYR A 26 59.07 -1.66 16.11
N GLU A 27 60.15 -2.15 15.50
CA GLU A 27 60.66 -3.52 15.54
C GLU A 27 59.77 -4.72 15.15
N GLN A 28 60.25 -5.39 14.09
CA GLN A 28 59.91 -6.73 13.63
C GLN A 28 59.98 -7.78 14.73
N LYS A 29 58.97 -8.65 14.78
CA LYS A 29 59.17 -10.04 15.18
C LYS A 29 58.44 -10.97 14.21
N THR A 30 59.23 -11.65 13.41
CA THR A 30 58.85 -12.76 12.53
C THR A 30 58.47 -13.98 13.35
N SER A 31 57.29 -14.52 13.14
CA SER A 31 56.98 -15.92 13.44
C SER A 31 56.06 -16.48 12.35
N SER A 32 56.63 -17.43 11.62
CA SER A 32 55.99 -18.30 10.64
C SER A 32 54.83 -19.09 11.24
N SER A 33 53.67 -19.03 10.59
CA SER A 33 52.72 -20.14 10.57
C SER A 33 51.99 -20.15 9.24
N SER A 34 52.24 -21.20 8.48
CA SER A 34 51.49 -21.65 7.32
C SER A 34 49.99 -21.73 7.62
N ASP A 35 49.16 -20.99 6.89
CA ASP A 35 47.82 -21.47 6.59
C ASP A 35 47.26 -20.85 5.30
N SER A 36 46.60 -21.70 4.51
CA SER A 36 46.15 -21.44 3.15
C SER A 36 44.97 -20.45 3.11
N GLY A 37 45.29 -19.17 2.91
CA GLY A 37 44.31 -18.10 2.70
C GLY A 37 43.85 -17.98 1.23
N SER A 38 42.63 -18.43 0.97
CA SER A 38 41.85 -18.12 -0.23
C SER A 38 41.74 -16.60 -0.43
N LYS A 39 42.37 -16.08 -1.50
CA LYS A 39 42.19 -14.69 -1.95
C LYS A 39 40.76 -14.52 -2.48
N ILE A 40 39.87 -13.96 -1.67
CA ILE A 40 38.59 -13.43 -2.13
C ILE A 40 38.89 -12.18 -2.96
N ASN A 41 38.95 -12.36 -4.28
CA ASN A 41 38.91 -11.24 -5.22
C ASN A 41 37.55 -10.56 -5.08
N THR A 42 37.53 -9.37 -4.49
CA THR A 42 36.41 -8.44 -4.54
C THR A 42 36.17 -8.05 -6.00
N LEU A 43 35.29 -8.79 -6.66
CA LEU A 43 34.82 -8.53 -8.01
C LEU A 43 33.94 -7.26 -7.95
N THR A 44 34.55 -6.10 -8.20
CA THR A 44 33.82 -4.87 -8.52
C THR A 44 33.08 -5.11 -9.83
N THR A 45 31.83 -5.55 -9.73
CA THR A 45 30.93 -5.70 -10.87
C THR A 45 30.61 -4.32 -11.41
N SER A 46 31.28 -3.97 -12.52
CA SER A 46 30.90 -2.81 -13.33
C SER A 46 29.41 -2.90 -13.68
N PRO A 47 28.65 -1.79 -13.66
CA PRO A 47 27.23 -1.80 -13.98
C PRO A 47 27.05 -2.40 -15.38
N THR A 48 26.35 -3.52 -15.46
CA THR A 48 26.07 -4.22 -16.72
C THR A 48 25.24 -3.29 -17.60
N THR A 49 25.89 -2.70 -18.60
CA THR A 49 25.25 -1.85 -19.60
C THR A 49 24.17 -2.67 -20.31
N MET A 50 22.92 -2.19 -20.22
CA MET A 50 21.76 -2.82 -20.84
C MET A 50 22.02 -3.16 -22.30
N ASN A 51 21.79 -4.41 -22.71
CA ASN A 51 21.91 -4.78 -24.13
C ASN A 51 20.89 -3.95 -24.95
N PRO A 52 21.35 -3.03 -25.81
CA PRO A 52 20.49 -2.09 -26.53
C PRO A 52 19.53 -2.78 -27.50
N TYR A 53 19.80 -4.03 -27.87
CA TYR A 53 18.92 -4.81 -28.74
C TYR A 53 17.66 -5.31 -28.03
N ARG A 54 17.80 -5.67 -26.75
CA ARG A 54 16.67 -6.18 -25.96
C ARG A 54 15.70 -5.06 -25.60
N SER A 55 16.21 -3.90 -25.19
CA SER A 55 15.39 -2.70 -24.91
C SER A 55 14.59 -2.23 -26.13
N ARG A 56 15.21 -2.26 -27.31
CA ARG A 56 14.54 -1.97 -28.59
C ARG A 56 13.39 -2.92 -28.88
N ARG A 57 13.52 -4.23 -28.59
CA ARG A 57 12.43 -5.20 -28.76
C ARG A 57 11.28 -4.98 -27.79
N ILE A 58 11.54 -4.61 -26.54
CA ILE A 58 10.48 -4.25 -25.57
C ILE A 58 9.72 -3.04 -26.11
N LEU A 59 10.47 -1.98 -26.46
CA LEU A 59 9.90 -0.74 -26.95
C LEU A 59 9.05 -0.99 -28.21
N LEU A 60 9.54 -1.80 -29.16
CA LEU A 60 8.79 -2.21 -30.35
C LEU A 60 7.52 -3.01 -29.99
N GLY A 61 7.59 -3.97 -29.07
CA GLY A 61 6.43 -4.74 -28.64
C GLY A 61 5.37 -3.89 -27.96
N LEU A 62 5.79 -2.94 -27.11
CA LEU A 62 4.89 -1.99 -26.46
C LEU A 62 4.25 -1.04 -27.47
N ILE A 63 5.04 -0.49 -28.40
CA ILE A 63 4.52 0.36 -29.49
C ILE A 63 3.49 -0.41 -30.33
N LEU A 64 3.77 -1.68 -30.68
CA LEU A 64 2.89 -2.47 -31.54
C LEU A 64 1.58 -2.83 -30.85
N LEU A 65 1.65 -3.19 -29.56
CA LEU A 65 0.46 -3.51 -28.76
C LEU A 65 -0.38 -2.26 -28.48
N ASP A 66 0.26 -1.14 -28.15
CA ASP A 66 -0.42 0.16 -28.00
C ASP A 66 -1.06 0.60 -29.31
N SER A 67 -0.38 0.39 -30.44
CA SER A 67 -0.94 0.65 -31.78
C SER A 67 -2.19 -0.19 -32.06
N ILE A 68 -2.24 -1.46 -31.65
CA ILE A 68 -3.43 -2.32 -31.82
C ILE A 68 -4.59 -1.83 -30.95
N VAL A 69 -4.33 -1.51 -29.67
CA VAL A 69 -5.34 -0.95 -28.76
C VAL A 69 -5.87 0.36 -29.35
N LEU A 70 -4.97 1.22 -29.80
CA LEU A 70 -5.29 2.49 -30.42
C LEU A 70 -6.16 2.33 -31.67
N ILE A 71 -5.82 1.42 -32.57
CA ILE A 71 -6.62 1.12 -33.78
C ILE A 71 -8.02 0.64 -33.38
N THR A 72 -8.11 -0.20 -32.35
CA THR A 72 -9.40 -0.74 -31.87
C THR A 72 -10.28 0.36 -31.26
N VAL A 73 -9.70 1.24 -30.45
CA VAL A 73 -10.39 2.40 -29.86
C VAL A 73 -10.79 3.38 -30.96
N ALA A 74 -9.87 3.71 -31.87
CA ALA A 74 -10.12 4.60 -33.00
C ALA A 74 -11.27 4.09 -33.88
N ALA A 75 -11.29 2.80 -34.22
CA ALA A 75 -12.33 2.17 -35.03
C ALA A 75 -13.72 2.20 -34.38
N LYS A 76 -13.79 2.22 -33.04
CA LYS A 76 -15.05 2.28 -32.28
C LYS A 76 -15.47 3.71 -31.94
N SER A 77 -14.53 4.64 -31.93
CA SER A 77 -14.79 6.05 -31.64
C SER A 77 -15.35 6.77 -32.88
N ASN A 78 -16.36 7.61 -32.69
CA ASN A 78 -16.87 8.47 -33.76
C ASN A 78 -15.92 9.67 -33.92
N ILE A 79 -14.83 9.47 -34.66
CA ILE A 79 -13.74 10.46 -34.82
C ILE A 79 -14.25 11.65 -35.64
N LYS A 80 -14.37 12.82 -34.98
CA LYS A 80 -14.86 14.04 -35.62
C LYS A 80 -13.77 14.92 -36.24
N SER A 81 -12.52 14.80 -35.77
CA SER A 81 -11.39 15.62 -36.22
C SER A 81 -10.03 14.95 -35.96
N THR A 82 -8.97 15.46 -36.59
CA THR A 82 -7.58 15.05 -36.36
C THR A 82 -7.10 15.37 -34.95
N SER A 83 -7.53 16.51 -34.39
CA SER A 83 -7.24 16.86 -32.99
C SER A 83 -7.86 15.87 -32.02
N HIS A 84 -9.13 15.48 -32.24
CA HIS A 84 -9.82 14.48 -31.42
C HIS A 84 -9.14 13.11 -31.49
N LEU A 85 -8.64 12.72 -32.67
CA LEU A 85 -7.85 11.49 -32.80
C LEU A 85 -6.54 11.58 -31.99
N LEU A 86 -5.79 12.68 -32.09
CA LEU A 86 -4.55 12.86 -31.34
C LEU A 86 -4.80 12.84 -29.82
N SER A 87 -5.89 13.44 -29.37
CA SER A 87 -6.31 13.41 -27.97
C SER A 87 -6.61 12.00 -27.46
N ILE A 88 -7.33 11.19 -28.25
CA ILE A 88 -7.57 9.77 -27.94
C ILE A 88 -6.25 9.02 -27.88
N ILE A 89 -5.30 9.31 -28.77
CA ILE A 89 -3.97 8.70 -28.78
C ILE A 89 -3.23 8.99 -27.48
N ILE A 90 -3.15 10.26 -27.10
CA ILE A 90 -2.45 10.68 -25.88
C ILE A 90 -3.10 10.07 -24.64
N ALA A 91 -4.44 10.12 -24.53
CA ALA A 91 -5.17 9.55 -23.40
C ALA A 91 -4.99 8.02 -23.30
N THR A 92 -5.04 7.33 -24.44
CA THR A 92 -4.80 5.88 -24.50
C THR A 92 -3.37 5.59 -24.06
N PHE A 93 -2.38 6.25 -24.65
CA PHE A 93 -0.97 6.03 -24.31
C PHE A 93 -0.68 6.27 -22.82
N ILE A 94 -1.17 7.37 -22.26
CA ILE A 94 -0.97 7.71 -20.84
C ILE A 94 -1.57 6.64 -19.92
N SER A 95 -2.73 6.09 -20.27
CA SER A 95 -3.42 5.08 -19.44
C SER A 95 -2.91 3.65 -19.64
N THR A 96 -2.43 3.30 -20.83
CA THR A 96 -1.93 1.95 -21.16
C THR A 96 -0.45 1.77 -20.82
N LEU A 97 0.36 2.84 -20.88
CA LEU A 97 1.79 2.80 -20.57
C LEU A 97 2.11 2.12 -19.22
N PRO A 98 1.48 2.46 -18.07
CA PRO A 98 1.77 1.77 -16.82
C PRO A 98 1.38 0.28 -16.83
N ILE A 99 0.33 -0.11 -17.57
CA ILE A 99 -0.06 -1.52 -17.75
C ILE A 99 1.07 -2.28 -18.47
N PHE A 100 1.57 -1.68 -19.54
CA PHE A 100 2.64 -2.24 -20.36
C PHE A 100 3.97 -2.35 -19.62
N LEU A 101 4.35 -1.32 -18.87
CA LEU A 101 5.55 -1.36 -18.02
C LEU A 101 5.44 -2.46 -16.96
N THR A 102 4.27 -2.59 -16.34
CA THR A 102 4.00 -3.64 -15.35
C THR A 102 4.10 -5.03 -15.98
N LEU A 103 3.46 -5.24 -17.13
CA LEU A 103 3.51 -6.51 -17.87
C LEU A 103 4.93 -6.86 -18.31
N ALA A 104 5.70 -5.88 -18.79
CA ALA A 104 7.09 -6.08 -19.22
C ALA A 104 8.00 -6.52 -18.06
N VAL A 105 7.79 -5.99 -16.85
CA VAL A 105 8.48 -6.46 -15.64
C VAL A 105 8.01 -7.87 -15.27
N GLY A 106 6.70 -8.12 -15.27
CA GLY A 106 6.11 -9.41 -14.93
C GLY A 106 6.58 -10.57 -15.83
N LEU A 107 6.69 -10.31 -17.14
CA LEU A 107 7.20 -11.28 -18.12
C LEU A 107 8.72 -11.43 -18.09
N GLY A 108 9.43 -10.71 -17.22
CA GLY A 108 10.89 -10.76 -17.16
C GLY A 108 11.54 -10.24 -18.45
N ILE A 109 10.96 -9.23 -19.09
CA ILE A 109 11.56 -8.63 -20.29
C ILE A 109 12.66 -7.63 -19.88
N SER A 110 12.64 -7.14 -18.64
CA SER A 110 13.67 -6.31 -18.00
C SER A 110 15.08 -6.92 -18.06
N SER A 111 16.11 -6.07 -18.08
CA SER A 111 17.49 -6.39 -18.51
C SER A 111 18.21 -7.49 -17.73
N ASN A 112 17.71 -7.86 -16.54
CA ASN A 112 18.37 -8.79 -15.62
C ASN A 112 17.56 -10.07 -15.36
N SER A 113 16.62 -10.43 -16.24
CA SER A 113 15.55 -11.37 -15.86
C SER A 113 15.98 -12.77 -15.45
N MET A 114 17.11 -13.30 -15.93
CA MET A 114 17.57 -14.63 -15.48
C MET A 114 17.90 -14.70 -13.98
N MET A 115 18.11 -13.56 -13.32
CA MET A 115 18.38 -13.46 -11.88
C MET A 115 17.17 -12.95 -11.09
N ASP A 116 16.03 -12.70 -11.74
CA ASP A 116 14.85 -12.16 -11.06
C ASP A 116 14.24 -13.23 -10.16
N LEU A 117 14.03 -12.85 -8.90
CA LEU A 117 13.32 -13.68 -7.94
C LEU A 117 11.86 -13.81 -8.37
N PRO A 118 11.18 -14.94 -8.13
CA PRO A 118 9.84 -15.15 -8.69
C PRO A 118 8.81 -14.11 -8.21
N HIS A 119 8.96 -13.56 -6.99
CA HIS A 119 8.09 -12.49 -6.49
C HIS A 119 8.18 -11.20 -7.32
N GLN A 120 9.35 -10.90 -7.88
CA GLN A 120 9.57 -9.72 -8.71
C GLN A 120 8.82 -9.82 -10.05
N ARG A 121 8.37 -11.02 -10.43
CA ARG A 121 7.59 -11.30 -11.63
C ARG A 121 6.12 -11.49 -11.32
N TYR A 122 5.79 -12.29 -10.30
CA TYR A 122 4.40 -12.62 -9.99
C TYR A 122 3.62 -11.40 -9.51
N ILE A 123 4.21 -10.51 -8.71
CA ILE A 123 3.49 -9.32 -8.22
C ILE A 123 3.04 -8.41 -9.38
N PRO A 124 3.91 -8.01 -10.33
CA PRO A 124 3.46 -7.29 -11.52
C PRO A 124 2.44 -8.07 -12.37
N LEU A 125 2.59 -9.38 -12.54
CA LEU A 125 1.61 -10.19 -13.28
C LEU A 125 0.24 -10.19 -12.61
N THR A 126 0.19 -10.24 -11.28
CA THR A 126 -1.06 -10.13 -10.51
C THR A 126 -1.69 -8.76 -10.64
N VAL A 127 -0.91 -7.68 -10.62
CA VAL A 127 -1.42 -6.33 -10.90
C VAL A 127 -2.12 -6.30 -12.27
N VAL A 128 -1.48 -6.81 -13.33
CA VAL A 128 -2.09 -6.88 -14.67
C VAL A 128 -3.32 -7.79 -14.69
N ALA A 129 -3.25 -8.95 -14.06
CA ALA A 129 -4.37 -9.87 -13.98
C ALA A 129 -5.57 -9.25 -13.25
N THR A 130 -5.34 -8.42 -12.24
CA THR A 130 -6.40 -7.69 -11.54
C THR A 130 -7.02 -6.62 -12.42
N ILE A 131 -6.25 -5.88 -13.23
CA ILE A 131 -6.82 -4.93 -14.21
C ILE A 131 -7.76 -5.65 -15.18
N VAL A 132 -7.37 -6.83 -15.65
CA VAL A 132 -8.23 -7.68 -16.49
C VAL A 132 -9.44 -8.18 -15.71
N GLY A 133 -9.23 -8.62 -14.47
CA GLY A 133 -10.29 -9.08 -13.55
C GLY A 133 -11.32 -7.99 -13.21
N ASN A 134 -10.90 -6.72 -13.16
CA ASN A 134 -11.78 -5.58 -12.93
C ASN A 134 -12.76 -5.34 -14.10
N GLN A 135 -12.53 -5.97 -15.26
CA GLN A 135 -13.49 -5.98 -16.37
C GLN A 135 -14.60 -7.03 -16.20
N LEU A 136 -14.47 -7.92 -15.20
CA LEU A 136 -15.49 -8.90 -14.87
C LEU A 136 -16.57 -8.27 -13.98
N PRO A 137 -17.79 -8.85 -13.96
CA PRO A 137 -18.80 -8.45 -12.99
C PRO A 137 -18.27 -8.48 -11.55
N VAL A 138 -18.66 -7.49 -10.75
CA VAL A 138 -18.17 -7.24 -9.37
C VAL A 138 -18.21 -8.51 -8.50
N TYR A 139 -19.28 -9.30 -8.58
CA TYR A 139 -19.42 -10.54 -7.82
C TYR A 139 -18.36 -11.61 -8.18
N ILE A 140 -17.91 -11.67 -9.44
CA ILE A 140 -16.84 -12.59 -9.85
C ILE A 140 -15.51 -12.12 -9.28
N SER A 141 -15.23 -10.83 -9.34
CA SER A 141 -13.99 -10.24 -8.80
C SER A 141 -13.87 -10.49 -7.29
N PHE A 142 -14.91 -10.18 -6.51
CA PHE A 142 -14.92 -10.49 -5.07
C PHE A 142 -14.88 -11.98 -4.77
N GLY A 143 -15.47 -12.82 -5.63
CA GLY A 143 -15.39 -14.27 -5.51
C GLY A 143 -13.96 -14.76 -5.65
N MET A 144 -13.24 -14.27 -6.66
CA MET A 144 -11.82 -14.57 -6.86
C MET A 144 -10.95 -14.10 -5.69
N ALA A 145 -11.20 -12.89 -5.17
CA ALA A 145 -10.47 -12.37 -4.01
C ALA A 145 -10.69 -13.24 -2.76
N SER A 146 -11.94 -13.63 -2.51
CA SER A 146 -12.31 -14.46 -1.35
C SER A 146 -11.74 -15.87 -1.44
N ILE A 147 -11.69 -16.46 -2.64
CA ILE A 147 -10.98 -17.71 -2.91
C ILE A 147 -9.47 -17.54 -2.65
N GLY A 148 -8.87 -16.41 -3.05
CA GLY A 148 -7.47 -16.09 -2.77
C GLY A 148 -7.16 -16.03 -1.28
N ILE A 149 -8.01 -15.36 -0.50
CA ILE A 149 -7.91 -15.31 0.97
C ILE A 149 -8.01 -16.71 1.57
N PHE A 150 -8.97 -17.51 1.12
CA PHE A 150 -9.13 -18.89 1.56
C PHE A 150 -7.89 -19.76 1.27
N ILE A 151 -7.35 -19.70 0.04
CA ILE A 151 -6.14 -20.42 -0.37
C ILE A 151 -4.94 -19.96 0.46
N PHE A 152 -4.81 -18.65 0.72
CA PHE A 152 -3.77 -18.12 1.60
C PHE A 152 -3.88 -18.70 3.01
N GLY A 153 -5.09 -18.75 3.58
CA GLY A 153 -5.35 -19.39 4.87
C GLY A 153 -4.85 -20.83 4.90
N LEU A 154 -5.21 -21.64 3.90
CA LEU A 154 -4.75 -23.02 3.77
C LEU A 154 -3.24 -23.15 3.60
N ALA A 155 -2.59 -22.22 2.89
CA ALA A 155 -1.15 -22.21 2.67
C ALA A 155 -0.36 -21.72 3.90
N SER A 156 -0.99 -20.93 4.78
CA SER A 156 -0.39 -20.35 5.99
C SER A 156 -0.36 -21.29 7.22
N ARG A 157 -0.84 -22.52 7.05
CA ARG A 157 -0.92 -23.53 8.12
C ARG A 157 0.47 -23.89 8.65
N PRO A 158 0.57 -24.25 9.95
CA PRO A 158 1.84 -24.65 10.52
C PRO A 158 2.38 -25.86 9.78
N VAL A 159 3.69 -25.84 9.62
CA VAL A 159 4.45 -27.01 9.22
C VAL A 159 4.49 -27.96 10.42
N VAL A 160 4.23 -29.25 10.19
CA VAL A 160 4.47 -30.27 11.22
C VAL A 160 5.98 -30.33 11.46
N GLU A 161 6.43 -29.89 12.64
CA GLU A 161 7.78 -30.21 13.10
C GLU A 161 7.79 -31.74 13.30
N GLU A 162 8.47 -32.47 12.41
CA GLU A 162 8.79 -33.86 12.70
C GLU A 162 9.63 -33.84 13.98
N GLU A 163 9.13 -34.45 15.05
CA GLU A 163 9.90 -34.65 16.28
C GLU A 163 11.08 -35.58 15.94
N GLU A 164 12.17 -35.00 15.44
CA GLU A 164 13.45 -35.68 15.37
C GLU A 164 13.81 -36.06 16.81
N ASN A 165 13.74 -37.37 17.06
CA ASN A 165 13.92 -38.02 18.36
C ASN A 165 15.39 -37.98 18.78
N ASP A 166 15.95 -36.78 18.85
CA ASP A 166 17.38 -36.51 18.94
C ASP A 166 17.72 -36.17 20.40
N ASN A 167 17.95 -37.22 21.19
CA ASN A 167 18.21 -37.19 22.64
C ASN A 167 19.46 -36.38 23.06
N ASN A 168 20.17 -35.74 22.14
CA ASN A 168 21.50 -35.18 22.39
C ASN A 168 21.58 -33.66 22.61
N ASN A 169 20.47 -32.93 22.76
CA ASN A 169 20.57 -31.47 22.58
C ASN A 169 19.77 -30.61 23.58
N LYS A 170 20.17 -30.66 24.86
CA LYS A 170 19.71 -29.70 25.88
C LYS A 170 19.99 -28.24 25.51
N ASN A 171 21.12 -27.94 24.83
CA ASN A 171 21.47 -26.57 24.42
C ASN A 171 20.64 -26.09 23.23
N LYS A 172 20.25 -26.98 22.30
CA LYS A 172 19.37 -26.66 21.17
C LYS A 172 17.97 -26.22 21.64
N ASN A 173 17.50 -26.80 22.75
CA ASN A 173 16.19 -26.47 23.33
C ASN A 173 16.10 -25.04 23.91
N GLU A 174 17.20 -24.41 24.32
CA GLU A 174 17.19 -23.02 24.80
C GLU A 174 17.16 -22.03 23.62
N GLU A 175 17.99 -22.26 22.61
CA GLU A 175 18.03 -21.46 21.38
C GLU A 175 16.69 -21.55 20.60
N ASP A 176 16.09 -22.74 20.52
CA ASP A 176 14.78 -22.94 19.90
C ASP A 176 13.65 -22.26 20.68
N LYS A 177 13.73 -22.21 22.02
CA LYS A 177 12.76 -21.47 22.85
C LYS A 177 12.86 -19.96 22.63
N GLU A 178 14.08 -19.43 22.53
CA GLU A 178 14.31 -18.01 22.30
C GLU A 178 13.85 -17.58 20.90
N ASN A 179 14.16 -18.39 19.88
CA ASN A 179 13.66 -18.21 18.51
C ASN A 179 12.12 -18.27 18.44
N LYS A 180 11.48 -19.24 19.10
CA LYS A 180 10.01 -19.32 19.17
C LYS A 180 9.42 -18.07 19.83
N LYS A 181 9.96 -17.64 20.97
CA LYS A 181 9.51 -16.41 21.67
C LYS A 181 9.63 -15.17 20.78
N GLN A 182 10.69 -15.06 19.99
CA GLN A 182 10.92 -13.94 19.08
C GLN A 182 9.96 -13.95 17.87
N MET A 183 9.63 -15.14 17.32
CA MET A 183 8.66 -15.26 16.24
C MET A 183 7.25 -14.84 16.69
N TYR A 184 6.85 -15.22 17.90
CA TYR A 184 5.58 -14.78 18.51
C TYR A 184 5.56 -13.26 18.77
N SER A 185 6.69 -12.64 19.10
CA SER A 185 6.76 -11.19 19.31
C SER A 185 6.42 -10.39 18.05
N GLY A 186 6.95 -10.78 16.88
CA GLY A 186 6.64 -10.10 15.61
C GLY A 186 5.17 -10.21 15.20
N GLN A 187 4.58 -11.37 15.46
CA GLN A 187 3.14 -11.62 15.25
C GLN A 187 2.27 -10.73 16.14
N ILE A 188 2.56 -10.68 17.44
CA ILE A 188 1.83 -9.85 18.40
C ILE A 188 1.90 -8.37 17.99
N ASN A 189 3.09 -7.89 17.58
CA ASN A 189 3.26 -6.50 17.16
C ASN A 189 2.41 -6.16 15.92
N ALA A 190 2.33 -7.07 14.94
CA ALA A 190 1.48 -6.88 13.77
C ALA A 190 -0.01 -6.85 14.14
N VAL A 191 -0.45 -7.71 15.07
CA VAL A 191 -1.83 -7.71 15.57
C VAL A 191 -2.17 -6.40 16.27
N MET A 192 -1.28 -5.93 17.16
CA MET A 192 -1.45 -4.66 17.85
C MET A 192 -1.51 -3.49 16.87
N ALA A 193 -0.70 -3.51 15.81
CA ALA A 193 -0.77 -2.52 14.74
C ALA A 193 -2.13 -2.57 14.02
N THR A 194 -2.67 -3.76 13.73
CA THR A 194 -3.99 -3.90 13.09
C THR A 194 -5.12 -3.39 13.98
N LEU A 195 -5.09 -3.72 15.27
CA LEU A 195 -6.06 -3.19 16.24
C LEU A 195 -5.98 -1.67 16.34
N LEU A 196 -4.76 -1.10 16.33
CA LEU A 196 -4.54 0.34 16.31
C LEU A 196 -5.11 0.98 15.03
N LEU A 197 -4.92 0.36 13.87
CA LEU A 197 -5.50 0.83 12.61
C LEU A 197 -7.02 0.81 12.66
N ILE A 198 -7.64 -0.27 13.14
CA ILE A 198 -9.10 -0.37 13.29
C ILE A 198 -9.60 0.75 14.21
N ALA A 199 -8.94 0.96 15.35
CA ALA A 199 -9.28 2.04 16.27
C ALA A 199 -9.16 3.42 15.58
N ALA A 200 -8.09 3.65 14.81
CA ALA A 200 -7.89 4.88 14.06
C ALA A 200 -9.00 5.13 13.01
N LEU A 201 -9.41 4.10 12.26
CA LEU A 201 -10.46 4.18 11.24
C LEU A 201 -11.84 4.43 11.85
N LEU A 202 -12.19 3.73 12.93
CA LEU A 202 -13.46 3.95 13.64
C LEU A 202 -13.52 5.35 14.25
N THR A 203 -12.42 5.78 14.86
CA THR A 203 -12.28 7.13 15.44
C THR A 203 -12.40 8.20 14.36
N GLU A 204 -11.77 7.99 13.20
CA GLU A 204 -11.91 8.89 12.06
C GLU A 204 -13.35 8.95 11.56
N ASN A 205 -14.01 7.81 11.33
CA ASN A 205 -15.40 7.74 10.87
C ASN A 205 -16.32 8.56 11.78
N PHE A 206 -16.16 8.36 13.09
CA PHE A 206 -16.93 9.09 14.08
C PHE A 206 -16.63 10.59 14.05
N PHE A 207 -15.37 11.01 13.98
CA PHE A 207 -15.02 12.44 13.94
C PHE A 207 -15.39 13.13 12.63
N ILE A 208 -15.40 12.41 11.50
CA ILE A 208 -15.98 12.92 10.24
C ILE A 208 -17.44 13.30 10.45
N TRP A 209 -18.21 12.43 11.10
CA TRP A 209 -19.60 12.71 11.47
C TRP A 209 -19.69 13.93 12.41
N VAL A 210 -18.92 13.93 13.50
CA VAL A 210 -18.92 15.02 14.50
C VAL A 210 -18.70 16.37 13.83
N VAL A 211 -17.63 16.50 13.03
CA VAL A 211 -17.24 17.75 12.38
C VAL A 211 -18.25 18.15 11.31
N SER A 212 -18.71 17.20 10.49
CA SER A 212 -19.64 17.51 9.39
C SER A 212 -21.03 17.90 9.89
N ALA A 213 -21.51 17.26 10.96
CA ALA A 213 -22.82 17.55 11.55
C ALA A 213 -22.83 18.85 12.37
N SER A 214 -21.70 19.20 13.00
CA SER A 214 -21.56 20.43 13.81
C SER A 214 -21.19 21.67 12.98
N TYR A 215 -20.82 21.51 11.71
CA TYR A 215 -20.49 22.62 10.82
C TYR A 215 -21.75 23.37 10.37
N THR A 216 -22.14 24.44 11.08
CA THR A 216 -23.40 25.16 10.81
C THR A 216 -23.62 25.60 9.35
N PRO A 217 -22.60 26.04 8.56
CA PRO A 217 -22.81 26.41 7.17
C PRO A 217 -23.21 25.24 6.25
N SER A 218 -22.93 23.97 6.62
CA SER A 218 -23.35 22.81 5.81
C SER A 218 -24.85 22.56 5.85
N GLN A 219 -25.55 23.10 6.85
CA GLN A 219 -26.98 22.84 7.06
C GLN A 219 -27.87 23.68 6.14
N ASN A 220 -27.33 24.73 5.49
CA ASN A 220 -28.09 25.58 4.58
C ASN A 220 -27.23 26.00 3.37
N MET A 221 -27.71 25.71 2.15
CA MET A 221 -27.01 26.04 0.90
C MET A 221 -26.75 27.55 0.75
N ALA A 222 -27.64 28.38 1.28
CA ALA A 222 -27.51 29.84 1.19
C ALA A 222 -26.33 30.39 2.00
N THR A 223 -25.90 29.67 3.04
CA THR A 223 -24.80 30.07 3.92
C THR A 223 -23.49 29.35 3.62
N LEU A 224 -23.49 28.40 2.68
CA LEU A 224 -22.31 27.60 2.37
C LEU A 224 -21.25 28.48 1.68
N PRO A 225 -20.02 28.56 2.21
CA PRO A 225 -18.95 29.29 1.56
C PRO A 225 -18.61 28.70 0.19
N SER A 226 -18.20 29.56 -0.74
CA SER A 226 -17.69 29.13 -2.05
C SER A 226 -16.42 28.29 -1.87
N PRO A 227 -16.19 27.27 -2.73
CA PRO A 227 -14.97 26.47 -2.68
C PRO A 227 -13.73 27.35 -2.91
N LEU A 228 -12.61 26.89 -2.36
CA LEU A 228 -11.32 27.53 -2.59
C LEU A 228 -10.88 27.32 -4.04
N GLN A 229 -10.04 28.22 -4.54
CA GLN A 229 -9.47 28.07 -5.86
C GLN A 229 -8.46 26.91 -5.86
N ASP A 230 -8.71 25.91 -6.69
CA ASP A 230 -7.80 24.78 -6.92
C ASP A 230 -7.17 24.85 -8.31
N ASN A 231 -5.92 25.32 -8.38
CA ASN A 231 -5.19 25.40 -9.64
C ASN A 231 -4.93 24.02 -10.26
N GLY A 232 -4.80 22.96 -9.44
CA GLY A 232 -4.62 21.60 -9.93
C GLY A 232 -5.88 21.11 -10.65
N GLN A 233 -7.05 21.33 -10.06
CA GLN A 233 -8.32 21.03 -10.72
C GLN A 233 -8.52 21.86 -11.99
N ILE A 234 -8.22 23.16 -11.96
CA ILE A 234 -8.33 24.02 -13.16
C ILE A 234 -7.45 23.48 -14.29
N LEU A 235 -6.20 23.12 -13.99
CA LEU A 235 -5.27 22.53 -14.94
C LEU A 235 -5.79 21.20 -15.50
N LEU A 236 -6.25 20.30 -14.63
CA LEU A 236 -6.74 18.99 -15.04
C LEU A 236 -8.03 19.07 -15.85
N ARG A 237 -8.95 19.99 -15.51
CA ARG A 237 -10.13 20.26 -16.34
C ARG A 237 -9.75 20.81 -17.70
N TYR A 238 -8.82 21.76 -17.76
CA TYR A 238 -8.30 22.26 -19.03
C TYR A 238 -7.68 21.12 -19.87
N LEU A 239 -6.88 20.25 -19.24
CA LEU A 239 -6.26 19.11 -19.91
C LEU A 239 -7.32 18.11 -20.42
N PHE A 240 -8.25 17.65 -19.59
CA PHE A 240 -9.21 16.63 -19.97
C PHE A 240 -10.29 17.16 -20.92
N ASP A 241 -10.85 18.33 -20.64
CA ASP A 241 -11.98 18.88 -21.39
C ASP A 241 -11.52 19.57 -22.69
N ASN A 242 -10.43 20.35 -22.66
CA ASN A 242 -10.01 21.16 -23.81
C ASN A 242 -8.91 20.51 -24.65
N VAL A 243 -7.91 19.90 -24.01
CA VAL A 243 -6.77 19.28 -24.73
C VAL A 243 -7.13 17.86 -25.17
N LEU A 244 -7.69 17.06 -24.28
CA LEU A 244 -8.03 15.66 -24.56
C LEU A 244 -9.47 15.48 -25.08
N ALA A 245 -10.31 16.51 -25.00
CA ALA A 245 -11.71 16.48 -25.45
C ALA A 245 -12.49 15.26 -24.89
N LEU A 246 -12.14 14.81 -23.68
CA LEU A 246 -12.79 13.70 -23.01
C LEU A 246 -13.96 14.21 -22.19
N SER A 247 -15.11 13.53 -22.26
CA SER A 247 -16.19 13.85 -21.36
C SER A 247 -15.88 13.36 -19.94
N LYS A 248 -16.46 14.00 -18.91
CA LYS A 248 -16.35 13.52 -17.52
C LYS A 248 -16.64 12.01 -17.39
N ARG A 249 -17.63 11.51 -18.13
CA ARG A 249 -18.00 10.08 -18.13
C ARG A 249 -16.89 9.20 -18.68
N ASP A 250 -16.17 9.66 -19.70
CA ASP A 250 -15.07 8.90 -20.31
C ASP A 250 -13.88 8.80 -19.36
N VAL A 251 -13.54 9.91 -18.69
CA VAL A 251 -12.46 9.96 -17.70
C VAL A 251 -12.75 9.03 -16.51
N VAL A 252 -13.97 9.08 -15.97
CA VAL A 252 -14.40 8.19 -14.88
C VAL A 252 -14.41 6.73 -15.31
N LYS A 253 -14.89 6.45 -16.54
CA LYS A 253 -14.87 5.09 -17.08
C LYS A 253 -13.45 4.56 -17.19
N LEU A 254 -12.49 5.38 -17.62
CA LEU A 254 -11.08 5.02 -17.70
C LEU A 254 -10.49 4.70 -16.32
N ARG A 255 -10.77 5.54 -15.30
CA ARG A 255 -10.39 5.25 -13.91
C ARG A 255 -10.96 3.91 -13.45
N ASN A 256 -12.26 3.70 -13.63
CA ASN A 256 -12.95 2.49 -13.18
C ASN A 256 -12.45 1.23 -13.90
N MET A 257 -11.97 1.34 -15.14
CA MET A 257 -11.34 0.21 -15.84
C MET A 257 -10.02 -0.20 -15.21
N ILE A 258 -9.21 0.75 -14.76
CA ILE A 258 -7.94 0.44 -14.08
C ILE A 258 -8.23 -0.07 -12.66
N ASN A 259 -9.08 0.66 -11.93
CA ASN A 259 -9.41 0.45 -10.52
C ASN A 259 -8.15 0.22 -9.67
N VAL A 260 -7.51 1.34 -9.30
CA VAL A 260 -6.21 1.37 -8.64
C VAL A 260 -6.22 0.71 -7.26
N GLU A 261 -7.33 0.80 -6.54
CA GLU A 261 -7.50 0.13 -5.24
C GLU A 261 -7.39 -1.38 -5.38
N GLY A 262 -8.11 -1.95 -6.36
CA GLY A 262 -8.12 -3.38 -6.63
C GLY A 262 -6.72 -3.91 -6.94
N ILE A 263 -5.96 -3.22 -7.79
CA ILE A 263 -4.60 -3.64 -8.17
C ILE A 263 -3.60 -3.52 -7.01
N LEU A 264 -3.78 -2.53 -6.13
CA LEU A 264 -2.93 -2.34 -4.96
C LEU A 264 -3.23 -3.39 -3.88
N ALA A 265 -4.50 -3.70 -3.66
CA ALA A 265 -4.94 -4.75 -2.75
C ALA A 265 -4.43 -6.13 -3.20
N SER A 266 -4.53 -6.46 -4.49
CA SER A 266 -4.01 -7.73 -5.02
C SER A 266 -2.48 -7.79 -4.98
N GLY A 267 -1.81 -6.68 -5.29
CA GLY A 267 -0.36 -6.54 -5.16
C GLY A 267 0.12 -6.76 -3.72
N LEU A 268 -0.60 -6.22 -2.72
CA LEU A 268 -0.32 -6.44 -1.30
C LEU A 268 -0.51 -7.92 -0.93
N GLY A 269 -1.65 -8.52 -1.31
CA GLY A 269 -1.95 -9.91 -1.01
C GLY A 269 -0.88 -10.86 -1.53
N LEU A 270 -0.44 -10.67 -2.77
CA LEU A 270 0.64 -11.49 -3.32
C LEU A 270 2.01 -11.17 -2.71
N SER A 271 2.26 -9.92 -2.32
CA SER A 271 3.49 -9.56 -1.57
C SER A 271 3.58 -10.35 -0.26
N ILE A 272 2.48 -10.49 0.46
CA ILE A 272 2.40 -11.28 1.69
C ILE A 272 2.64 -12.77 1.39
N ILE A 273 1.92 -13.34 0.41
CA ILE A 273 2.07 -14.75 -0.01
C ILE A 273 3.52 -15.06 -0.41
N THR A 274 4.13 -14.20 -1.23
CA THR A 274 5.48 -14.43 -1.73
C THR A 274 6.53 -14.36 -0.62
N VAL A 275 6.37 -13.47 0.36
CA VAL A 275 7.25 -13.42 1.54
C VAL A 275 7.13 -14.71 2.37
N VAL A 276 5.93 -15.28 2.52
CA VAL A 276 5.73 -16.56 3.22
C VAL A 276 6.37 -17.72 2.46
N LEU A 277 6.06 -17.84 1.16
CA LEU A 277 6.49 -18.98 0.35
C LEU A 277 7.98 -18.97 0.04
N GLN A 278 8.60 -17.79 -0.09
CA GLN A 278 10.00 -17.66 -0.50
C GLN A 278 10.98 -17.56 0.67
N GLY A 279 10.50 -17.58 1.92
CA GLY A 279 11.25 -17.85 3.15
C GLY A 279 12.69 -17.31 3.19
N SER A 280 13.66 -18.11 2.70
CA SER A 280 15.11 -17.83 2.72
C SER A 280 15.61 -16.87 1.63
N SER A 281 14.86 -16.67 0.55
CA SER A 281 15.28 -15.85 -0.60
C SER A 281 14.96 -14.36 -0.42
N ILE A 282 13.96 -14.03 0.40
CA ILE A 282 13.58 -12.66 0.72
C ILE A 282 14.06 -12.36 2.14
N ARG A 283 14.98 -11.40 2.30
CA ARG A 283 15.54 -10.96 3.61
C ARG A 283 14.53 -10.21 4.50
N ARG A 284 13.23 -10.51 4.42
CA ARG A 284 12.17 -9.77 5.11
C ARG A 284 11.19 -10.72 5.76
N ASN A 285 10.81 -10.42 7.00
CA ASN A 285 9.71 -11.10 7.69
C ASN A 285 8.38 -10.48 7.24
N MET A 286 7.40 -11.32 6.87
CA MET A 286 6.05 -10.88 6.51
C MET A 286 5.44 -10.01 7.60
N TRP A 287 5.60 -10.41 8.86
CA TRP A 287 4.98 -9.74 10.00
C TRP A 287 5.57 -8.35 10.24
N SER A 288 6.87 -8.16 10.06
CA SER A 288 7.50 -6.84 10.22
C SER A 288 7.14 -5.90 9.07
N MET A 289 7.03 -6.42 7.85
CA MET A 289 6.55 -5.66 6.70
C MET A 289 5.08 -5.25 6.86
N ALA A 290 4.22 -6.19 7.26
CA ALA A 290 2.81 -5.93 7.52
C ALA A 290 2.65 -4.90 8.65
N MET A 291 3.38 -5.05 9.76
CA MET A 291 3.41 -4.09 10.86
C MET A 291 3.80 -2.69 10.38
N ARG A 292 4.89 -2.56 9.61
CA ARG A 292 5.32 -1.26 9.06
C ARG A 292 4.24 -0.63 8.19
N GLY A 293 3.63 -1.40 7.27
CA GLY A 293 2.56 -0.91 6.40
C GLY A 293 1.33 -0.47 7.20
N VAL A 294 0.85 -1.32 8.10
CA VAL A 294 -0.33 -1.06 8.94
C VAL A 294 -0.10 0.14 9.87
N LEU A 295 1.08 0.25 10.48
CA LEU A 295 1.41 1.37 11.36
C LEU A 295 1.57 2.68 10.58
N THR A 296 2.13 2.62 9.37
CA THR A 296 2.18 3.78 8.46
C THR A 296 0.78 4.28 8.16
N LEU A 297 -0.13 3.35 7.80
CA LEU A 297 -1.52 3.69 7.52
C LEU A 297 -2.21 4.24 8.76
N ALA A 298 -2.08 3.57 9.91
CA ALA A 298 -2.69 4.01 11.16
C ALA A 298 -2.23 5.43 11.53
N ALA A 299 -0.92 5.71 11.46
CA ALA A 299 -0.36 7.04 11.74
C ALA A 299 -0.88 8.10 10.74
N ALA A 300 -0.91 7.79 9.45
CA ALA A 300 -1.43 8.70 8.43
C ALA A 300 -2.92 9.03 8.66
N ARG A 301 -3.73 8.02 8.98
CA ARG A 301 -5.16 8.19 9.30
C ARG A 301 -5.35 8.99 10.59
N SER A 302 -4.56 8.74 11.64
CA SER A 302 -4.59 9.54 12.86
C SER A 302 -4.25 11.01 12.62
N ILE A 303 -3.21 11.31 11.83
CA ILE A 303 -2.84 12.69 11.49
C ILE A 303 -3.95 13.37 10.68
N ARG A 304 -4.57 12.65 9.75
CA ARG A 304 -5.75 13.13 9.00
C ARG A 304 -6.92 13.42 9.94
N THR A 305 -7.25 12.55 10.88
CA THR A 305 -8.30 12.78 11.89
C THR A 305 -8.01 14.00 12.76
N ILE A 306 -6.77 14.18 13.20
CA ILE A 306 -6.38 15.39 13.94
C ILE A 306 -6.58 16.62 13.05
N SER A 307 -6.19 16.55 11.78
CA SER A 307 -6.39 17.64 10.81
C SER A 307 -7.86 18.00 10.63
N PHE A 308 -8.76 17.02 10.59
CA PHE A 308 -10.22 17.22 10.59
C PHE A 308 -10.72 18.01 11.81
N LEU A 309 -10.18 17.69 12.99
CA LEU A 309 -10.62 18.32 14.23
C LEU A 309 -10.16 19.77 14.34
N ILE A 310 -9.01 20.10 13.76
CA ILE A 310 -8.43 21.46 13.84
C ILE A 310 -8.79 22.35 12.65
N THR A 311 -9.16 21.78 11.50
CA THR A 311 -9.41 22.52 10.26
C THR A 311 -10.58 21.96 9.46
N VAL A 312 -11.38 22.87 8.93
CA VAL A 312 -12.59 22.60 8.15
C VAL A 312 -12.55 23.50 6.92
N LEU A 313 -12.46 22.92 5.72
CA LEU A 313 -12.41 23.67 4.47
C LEU A 313 -13.72 23.50 3.68
N PRO A 314 -14.15 24.53 2.91
CA PRO A 314 -15.32 24.42 2.06
C PRO A 314 -15.16 23.31 1.04
N SER A 315 -16.17 22.46 0.92
CA SER A 315 -16.21 21.39 -0.08
C SER A 315 -16.19 21.95 -1.50
N GLN A 316 -15.46 21.30 -2.41
CA GLN A 316 -15.59 21.57 -3.84
C GLN A 316 -16.97 21.19 -4.40
N ASN A 317 -17.68 20.29 -3.72
CA ASN A 317 -19.01 19.86 -4.10
C ASN A 317 -20.07 20.34 -3.09
N PRO A 318 -20.81 21.43 -3.39
CA PRO A 318 -21.75 22.01 -2.44
C PRO A 318 -22.94 21.11 -2.10
N LYS A 319 -23.22 20.10 -2.94
CA LYS A 319 -24.29 19.12 -2.69
C LYS A 319 -23.88 18.00 -1.74
N CYS A 320 -22.58 17.85 -1.48
CA CYS A 320 -22.05 16.73 -0.70
C CYS A 320 -22.71 16.66 0.68
N TYR A 321 -22.76 17.77 1.42
CA TYR A 321 -23.32 17.77 2.78
C TYR A 321 -24.76 17.27 2.83
N PHE A 322 -25.59 17.77 1.92
CA PHE A 322 -27.02 17.42 1.86
C PHE A 322 -27.26 15.97 1.44
N SER A 323 -26.36 15.38 0.65
CA SER A 323 -26.50 13.99 0.22
C SER A 323 -25.95 12.99 1.23
N HIS A 324 -24.93 13.37 2.02
CA HIS A 324 -24.19 12.44 2.87
C HIS A 324 -24.47 12.57 4.37
N PHE A 325 -24.86 13.75 4.85
CA PHE A 325 -24.98 14.00 6.28
C PHE A 325 -26.43 14.35 6.66
N PRO A 326 -27.14 13.47 7.40
CA PRO A 326 -28.43 13.81 7.95
C PRO A 326 -28.28 14.87 9.04
N THR A 327 -29.40 15.51 9.39
CA THR A 327 -29.45 16.40 10.55
C THR A 327 -29.11 15.62 11.82
N PRO A 328 -28.23 16.15 12.70
CA PRO A 328 -27.82 15.46 13.91
C PRO A 328 -29.03 15.19 14.82
N PRO A 329 -29.18 13.95 15.35
CA PRO A 329 -30.19 13.64 16.37
C PRO A 329 -29.99 14.48 17.63
N GLU A 330 -31.08 14.75 18.36
CA GLU A 330 -31.01 15.49 19.64
C GLU A 330 -30.48 14.61 20.79
N ASP A 331 -30.66 13.30 20.72
CA ASP A 331 -30.24 12.37 21.76
C ASP A 331 -28.83 11.82 21.52
N TRP A 332 -28.04 11.75 22.59
CA TRP A 332 -26.62 11.37 22.51
C TRP A 332 -26.40 9.93 22.00
N PHE A 333 -27.30 9.00 22.32
CA PHE A 333 -27.18 7.61 21.90
C PHE A 333 -27.40 7.43 20.39
N SER A 334 -28.47 8.00 19.84
CA SER A 334 -28.71 7.97 18.39
C SER A 334 -27.64 8.74 17.65
N TRP A 335 -27.16 9.85 18.22
CA TRP A 335 -26.04 10.59 17.65
C TRP A 335 -24.77 9.73 17.54
N PHE A 336 -24.44 8.97 18.58
CA PHE A 336 -23.33 8.02 18.56
C PHE A 336 -23.56 6.92 17.51
N MET A 337 -24.75 6.32 17.47
CA MET A 337 -25.08 5.25 16.52
C MET A 337 -25.02 5.72 15.06
N VAL A 338 -25.47 6.94 14.75
CA VAL A 338 -25.33 7.54 13.42
C VAL A 338 -23.85 7.76 13.08
N GLY A 339 -23.05 8.23 14.04
CA GLY A 339 -21.60 8.38 13.87
C GLY A 339 -20.84 7.08 13.65
N MET A 340 -21.44 5.93 13.97
CA MET A 340 -20.88 4.61 13.70
C MET A 340 -21.30 4.05 12.34
N ILE A 341 -22.23 4.68 11.61
CA ILE A 341 -22.56 4.29 10.23
C ILE A 341 -21.34 4.55 9.35
N PRO A 342 -20.91 3.59 8.50
CA PRO A 342 -19.76 3.80 7.61
C PRO A 342 -19.97 5.00 6.70
N GLN A 343 -19.08 5.99 6.80
CA GLN A 343 -19.02 7.12 5.89
C GLN A 343 -18.14 6.75 4.70
N VAL A 344 -18.63 5.78 3.91
CA VAL A 344 -17.93 5.19 2.74
C VAL A 344 -17.49 6.24 1.72
N ASN A 345 -18.30 7.29 1.58
CA ASN A 345 -18.03 8.40 0.65
C ASN A 345 -17.14 9.50 1.25
N GLY A 346 -16.57 9.25 2.44
CA GLY A 346 -15.73 10.21 3.15
C GLY A 346 -16.48 11.38 3.76
N GLY A 347 -15.70 12.35 4.26
CA GLY A 347 -16.22 13.63 4.73
C GLY A 347 -16.42 14.59 3.56
N CYS A 348 -17.46 15.42 3.64
CA CYS A 348 -17.68 16.49 2.65
C CYS A 348 -16.77 17.70 2.87
N ASN A 349 -16.22 17.82 4.07
CA ASN A 349 -15.12 18.73 4.35
C ASN A 349 -13.87 18.21 3.68
N ASP A 350 -13.28 19.06 2.86
CA ASP A 350 -12.06 18.69 2.16
C ASP A 350 -10.83 18.95 3.03
N LEU A 351 -9.78 18.18 2.80
CA LEU A 351 -8.82 17.83 3.84
C LEU A 351 -7.42 18.02 3.37
N ILE A 352 -6.61 18.75 4.11
CA ILE A 352 -5.15 18.85 3.87
C ILE A 352 -4.50 17.48 3.56
N ILE A 353 -5.05 16.36 4.04
CA ILE A 353 -4.60 15.00 3.74
C ILE A 353 -5.79 14.14 3.25
N SER A 354 -5.76 13.64 2.02
CA SER A 354 -6.77 12.71 1.47
C SER A 354 -6.66 11.28 2.05
N GLY A 355 -7.79 10.65 2.36
CA GLY A 355 -7.90 9.32 2.96
C GLY A 355 -7.61 8.26 1.93
N HIS A 356 -8.23 8.40 0.75
CA HIS A 356 -7.92 7.63 -0.44
C HIS A 356 -6.43 7.67 -0.76
N ALA A 357 -5.83 8.87 -0.75
CA ALA A 357 -4.40 9.02 -1.00
C ALA A 357 -3.55 8.31 0.05
N THR A 358 -3.93 8.39 1.34
CA THR A 358 -3.18 7.71 2.40
C THR A 358 -3.19 6.19 2.25
N VAL A 359 -4.32 5.59 1.85
CA VAL A 359 -4.41 4.14 1.71
C VAL A 359 -3.66 3.66 0.46
N THR A 360 -3.96 4.25 -0.70
CA THR A 360 -3.35 3.88 -1.97
C THR A 360 -1.83 4.05 -1.94
N SER A 361 -1.32 5.17 -1.39
CA SER A 361 0.12 5.40 -1.22
C SER A 361 0.76 4.40 -0.26
N THR A 362 0.06 3.97 0.80
CA THR A 362 0.62 3.01 1.77
C THR A 362 0.77 1.63 1.14
N LEU A 363 -0.28 1.18 0.43
CA LEU A 363 -0.24 -0.07 -0.32
C LEU A 363 0.90 -0.04 -1.36
N ALA A 364 1.03 1.07 -2.09
CA ALA A 364 2.09 1.25 -3.08
C ALA A 364 3.49 1.17 -2.46
N CYS A 365 3.70 1.83 -1.32
CA CYS A 365 4.96 1.76 -0.57
C CYS A 365 5.30 0.32 -0.19
N VAL A 366 4.33 -0.44 0.34
CA VAL A 366 4.55 -1.84 0.70
C VAL A 366 4.92 -2.66 -0.54
N VAL A 367 4.09 -2.64 -1.59
CA VAL A 367 4.26 -3.45 -2.80
C VAL A 367 5.58 -3.12 -3.50
N THR A 368 5.90 -1.84 -3.68
CA THR A 368 7.16 -1.42 -4.33
C THR A 368 8.38 -1.77 -3.50
N SER A 369 8.28 -1.77 -2.17
CA SER A 369 9.37 -2.18 -1.29
C SER A 369 9.69 -3.68 -1.41
N VAL A 370 8.71 -4.52 -1.77
CA VAL A 370 8.90 -5.96 -2.03
C VAL A 370 9.50 -6.19 -3.42
N VAL A 371 8.92 -5.59 -4.46
CA VAL A 371 9.34 -5.84 -5.84
C VAL A 371 10.73 -5.24 -6.14
N ARG A 372 11.03 -4.04 -5.62
CA ARG A 372 12.32 -3.32 -5.80
C ARG A 372 12.79 -3.21 -7.25
N LYS A 373 11.88 -3.10 -8.21
CA LYS A 373 12.19 -2.85 -9.62
C LYS A 373 11.77 -1.43 -9.99
N PRO A 374 12.69 -0.57 -10.47
CA PRO A 374 12.38 0.83 -10.73
C PRO A 374 11.26 0.99 -11.77
N LEU A 375 11.26 0.17 -12.84
CA LEU A 375 10.21 0.22 -13.87
C LEU A 375 8.81 -0.09 -13.31
N PHE A 376 8.70 -1.08 -12.43
CA PHE A 376 7.43 -1.42 -11.79
C PHE A 376 7.01 -0.34 -10.78
N THR A 377 7.96 0.18 -10.00
CA THR A 377 7.72 1.30 -9.08
C THR A 377 7.19 2.51 -9.84
N THR A 378 7.83 2.90 -10.94
CA THR A 378 7.34 4.00 -11.79
C THR A 378 5.94 3.73 -12.33
N ALA A 379 5.70 2.52 -12.85
CA ALA A 379 4.39 2.14 -13.38
C ALA A 379 3.28 2.21 -12.31
N LEU A 380 3.57 1.73 -11.10
CA LEU A 380 2.60 1.74 -10.00
C LEU A 380 2.28 3.16 -9.53
N TRP A 381 3.29 4.03 -9.41
CA TRP A 381 3.07 5.44 -9.06
C TRP A 381 2.39 6.22 -10.19
N MET A 382 2.56 5.82 -11.45
CA MET A 382 1.77 6.36 -12.56
C MET A 382 0.28 6.01 -12.43
N PHE A 383 -0.07 4.78 -12.06
CA PHE A 383 -1.47 4.43 -11.79
C PHE A 383 -2.07 5.31 -10.70
N ILE A 384 -1.35 5.49 -9.60
CA ILE A 384 -1.77 6.33 -8.47
C ILE A 384 -1.93 7.79 -8.88
N ALA A 385 -0.98 8.33 -9.66
CA ALA A 385 -1.06 9.70 -10.16
C ALA A 385 -2.26 9.92 -11.09
N LEU A 386 -2.59 8.93 -11.94
CA LEU A 386 -3.77 8.98 -12.79
C LEU A 386 -5.05 8.99 -11.96
N ASP A 387 -5.12 8.12 -10.96
CA ASP A 387 -6.25 8.00 -10.06
C ASP A 387 -6.50 9.30 -9.27
N TYR A 388 -5.46 9.86 -8.64
CA TYR A 388 -5.54 11.17 -7.98
C TYR A 388 -5.93 12.28 -8.96
N GLY A 389 -5.38 12.26 -10.17
CA GLY A 389 -5.75 13.22 -11.21
C GLY A 389 -7.24 13.17 -11.54
N VAL A 390 -7.86 11.99 -11.57
CA VAL A 390 -9.30 11.86 -11.80
C VAL A 390 -10.10 12.38 -10.61
N GLU A 391 -9.71 12.08 -9.36
CA GLU A 391 -10.44 12.59 -8.19
C GLU A 391 -10.41 14.13 -8.07
N ILE A 392 -9.26 14.73 -8.36
CA ILE A 392 -9.10 16.19 -8.40
C ILE A 392 -9.95 16.77 -9.54
N TYR A 393 -9.94 16.15 -10.72
CA TYR A 393 -10.75 16.56 -11.86
C TYR A 393 -12.25 16.52 -11.54
N GLU A 394 -12.72 15.45 -10.90
CA GLU A 394 -14.12 15.29 -10.52
C GLU A 394 -14.57 16.27 -9.43
N GLY A 395 -13.60 16.78 -8.67
CA GLY A 395 -13.82 17.68 -7.56
C GLY A 395 -14.29 16.99 -6.29
N PHE A 396 -13.81 15.78 -6.06
CA PHE A 396 -13.98 15.09 -4.79
C PHE A 396 -12.98 15.55 -3.74
N HIS A 397 -11.81 16.01 -4.18
CA HIS A 397 -10.74 16.48 -3.31
C HIS A 397 -9.94 17.62 -3.94
N TYR A 398 -9.36 18.49 -3.11
CA TYR A 398 -8.37 19.45 -3.60
C TYR A 398 -7.09 18.74 -4.05
N SER A 399 -6.41 19.31 -5.04
CA SER A 399 -5.11 18.80 -5.50
C SER A 399 -4.05 18.71 -4.41
N VAL A 400 -4.07 19.66 -3.47
CA VAL A 400 -3.14 19.67 -2.32
C VAL A 400 -3.36 18.47 -1.40
N ASP A 401 -4.62 18.06 -1.21
CA ASP A 401 -5.04 16.99 -0.32
C ASP A 401 -4.47 15.63 -0.76
N MET A 402 -4.53 15.38 -2.07
CA MET A 402 -3.98 14.20 -2.71
C MET A 402 -2.46 14.15 -2.61
N VAL A 403 -1.80 15.25 -2.98
CA VAL A 403 -0.34 15.33 -3.03
C VAL A 403 0.25 15.25 -1.62
N LEU A 404 -0.30 15.98 -0.65
CA LEU A 404 0.15 15.91 0.74
C LEU A 404 -0.11 14.55 1.37
N GLY A 405 -1.25 13.90 1.07
CA GLY A 405 -1.49 12.53 1.51
C GLY A 405 -0.41 11.55 1.03
N ALA A 406 -0.02 11.66 -0.24
CA ALA A 406 1.05 10.84 -0.80
C ALA A 406 2.42 11.12 -0.16
N ILE A 407 2.78 12.41 -0.03
CA ILE A 407 4.05 12.83 0.57
C ILE A 407 4.14 12.38 2.03
N LEU A 408 3.08 12.61 2.81
CA LEU A 408 3.00 12.22 4.21
C LEU A 408 3.22 10.73 4.38
N VAL A 409 2.54 9.90 3.59
CA VAL A 409 2.71 8.44 3.67
C VAL A 409 4.12 8.02 3.30
N ASN A 410 4.71 8.56 2.24
CA ASN A 410 6.08 8.22 1.87
C ASN A 410 7.07 8.59 3.00
N LEU A 411 6.86 9.75 3.64
CA LEU A 411 7.67 10.19 4.79
C LEU A 411 7.50 9.25 5.98
N LEU A 412 6.26 8.96 6.39
CA LEU A 412 5.96 8.04 7.50
C LEU A 412 6.52 6.65 7.22
N PHE A 413 6.35 6.14 6.00
CA PHE A 413 6.87 4.83 5.60
C PHE A 413 8.39 4.80 5.69
N ALA A 414 9.08 5.86 5.29
CA ALA A 414 10.54 5.98 5.41
C ALA A 414 10.99 6.06 6.89
N VAL A 415 10.32 6.89 7.70
CA VAL A 415 10.60 7.04 9.14
C VAL A 415 10.41 5.73 9.89
N LEU A 416 9.43 4.91 9.50
CA LEU A 416 9.14 3.62 10.11
C LEU A 416 9.98 2.46 9.55
N ALA A 417 10.91 2.72 8.63
CA ALA A 417 11.81 1.69 8.09
C ALA A 417 12.63 0.93 9.15
N PRO A 418 13.18 1.58 10.20
CA PRO A 418 13.99 0.90 11.21
C PRO A 418 13.22 -0.17 12.01
N LEU A 419 11.90 -0.06 12.15
CA LEU A 419 11.07 -1.07 12.83
C LEU A 419 11.12 -2.42 12.10
N GLU A 420 11.28 -2.38 10.78
CA GLU A 420 11.42 -3.57 9.95
C GLU A 420 12.83 -4.16 10.06
N GLU A 421 13.87 -3.31 10.06
CA GLU A 421 15.28 -3.72 10.07
C GLU A 421 15.73 -4.26 11.43
N ALA A 422 15.27 -3.68 12.54
CA ALA A 422 15.52 -4.18 13.90
C ALA A 422 15.00 -5.61 14.08
N THR A 423 13.88 -5.92 13.43
CA THR A 423 13.30 -7.27 13.43
C THR A 423 14.01 -8.20 12.43
N GLY A 424 14.61 -7.65 11.37
CA GLY A 424 15.26 -8.39 10.28
C GLY A 424 16.68 -8.88 10.59
N GLN A 425 17.52 -8.05 11.24
CA GLN A 425 18.93 -8.37 11.50
C GLN A 425 19.12 -9.51 12.52
N MET A 426 18.26 -9.60 13.54
CA MET A 426 18.34 -10.67 14.56
C MET A 426 17.88 -12.04 14.06
N ASN A 427 16.90 -12.09 13.14
CA ASN A 427 16.36 -13.35 12.59
C ASN A 427 17.27 -13.98 11.51
N GLN A 428 18.33 -13.29 11.09
CA GLN A 428 19.08 -13.61 9.87
C GLN A 428 20.24 -14.59 10.08
N ALA A 429 20.81 -14.65 11.28
CA ALA A 429 21.95 -15.53 11.59
C ALA A 429 21.53 -16.98 11.84
N SER A 430 20.32 -17.23 12.36
CA SER A 430 19.85 -18.57 12.77
C SER A 430 18.98 -19.29 11.73
N LEU A 431 18.27 -18.58 10.83
CA LEU A 431 17.25 -19.17 9.95
C LEU A 431 17.72 -19.51 8.53
N VAL A 432 18.80 -18.90 8.04
CA VAL A 432 19.26 -19.06 6.65
C VAL A 432 19.88 -20.44 6.41
N GLU A 433 20.36 -21.12 7.45
CA GLU A 433 21.08 -22.39 7.30
C GLU A 433 20.19 -23.65 7.38
N LYS A 434 18.91 -23.56 7.80
CA LYS A 434 18.14 -24.75 8.22
C LYS A 434 16.69 -24.92 7.75
N ARG A 435 16.16 -24.13 6.80
CA ARG A 435 14.81 -24.42 6.27
C ARG A 435 14.84 -25.42 5.12
N LYS A 436 14.86 -26.72 5.45
CA LYS A 436 14.36 -27.76 4.53
C LYS A 436 12.91 -27.43 4.18
N PHE A 437 12.50 -27.69 2.94
CA PHE A 437 11.09 -27.54 2.55
C PHE A 437 10.30 -28.62 3.26
N HIS A 438 9.59 -28.24 4.33
CA HIS A 438 8.81 -29.20 5.09
C HIS A 438 7.45 -29.39 4.44
N ARG A 439 6.93 -30.61 4.50
CA ARG A 439 5.62 -30.94 3.97
C ARG A 439 4.54 -30.22 4.81
N ILE A 440 3.67 -29.47 4.14
CA ILE A 440 2.50 -28.86 4.79
C ILE A 440 1.60 -30.00 5.30
N GLN A 441 1.08 -29.86 6.52
CA GLN A 441 0.14 -30.82 7.08
C GLN A 441 -1.07 -31.02 6.14
N ASP A 442 -1.49 -32.27 5.95
CA ASP A 442 -2.71 -32.55 5.19
C ASP A 442 -3.90 -31.85 5.86
N SER A 443 -4.76 -31.21 5.06
CA SER A 443 -5.90 -30.45 5.57
C SER A 443 -7.02 -31.36 6.02
N THR A 444 -7.47 -31.17 7.27
CA THR A 444 -8.70 -31.81 7.73
C THR A 444 -9.92 -31.07 7.17
N TYR A 445 -11.07 -31.76 7.12
CA TYR A 445 -12.35 -31.10 6.79
C TYR A 445 -12.67 -29.94 7.75
N SER A 446 -12.27 -30.05 9.01
CA SER A 446 -12.44 -28.98 10.00
C SER A 446 -11.62 -27.75 9.63
N ASP A 447 -10.36 -27.94 9.21
CA ASP A 447 -9.50 -26.83 8.77
C ASP A 447 -10.15 -26.10 7.59
N ILE A 448 -10.61 -26.85 6.58
CA ILE A 448 -11.25 -26.28 5.38
C ILE A 448 -12.43 -25.38 5.78
N ILE A 449 -13.30 -25.86 6.68
CA ILE A 449 -14.46 -25.08 7.15
C ILE A 449 -14.00 -23.82 7.90
N MET A 450 -13.01 -23.95 8.79
CA MET A 450 -12.50 -22.85 9.60
C MET A 450 -11.85 -21.73 8.77
N TYR A 451 -11.24 -22.06 7.62
CA TYR A 451 -10.68 -21.06 6.70
C TYR A 451 -11.74 -20.52 5.73
N LEU A 452 -12.68 -21.35 5.29
CA LEU A 452 -13.69 -20.98 4.28
C LEU A 452 -14.74 -20.03 4.85
N LEU A 453 -15.25 -20.28 6.06
CA LEU A 453 -16.36 -19.52 6.63
C LEU A 453 -16.01 -18.04 6.83
N PRO A 454 -14.85 -17.67 7.40
CA PRO A 454 -14.38 -16.29 7.46
C PRO A 454 -14.31 -15.62 6.09
N ALA A 455 -13.74 -16.28 5.09
CA ALA A 455 -13.57 -15.76 3.74
C ALA A 455 -14.91 -15.59 3.01
N LEU A 456 -15.87 -16.49 3.22
CA LEU A 456 -17.23 -16.37 2.72
C LEU A 456 -17.97 -15.19 3.37
N GLY A 457 -17.73 -14.94 4.67
CA GLY A 457 -18.27 -13.76 5.35
C GLY A 457 -17.80 -12.45 4.69
N VAL A 458 -16.51 -12.38 4.34
CA VAL A 458 -15.95 -11.25 3.57
C VAL A 458 -16.64 -11.11 2.21
N TYR A 459 -16.78 -12.21 1.47
CA TYR A 459 -17.47 -12.22 0.17
C TYR A 459 -18.90 -11.67 0.26
N ILE A 460 -19.68 -12.18 1.21
CA ILE A 460 -21.08 -11.80 1.42
C ILE A 460 -21.19 -10.30 1.75
N GLN A 461 -20.31 -9.79 2.62
CA GLN A 461 -20.27 -8.37 2.96
C GLN A 461 -19.96 -7.50 1.73
N LEU A 462 -18.93 -7.84 0.97
CA LEU A 462 -18.44 -6.99 -0.13
C LEU A 462 -19.32 -7.05 -1.39
N VAL A 463 -20.00 -8.17 -1.64
CA VAL A 463 -20.98 -8.28 -2.74
C VAL A 463 -22.25 -7.46 -2.47
N GLY A 464 -22.43 -6.96 -1.24
CA GLY A 464 -23.59 -6.14 -0.87
C GLY A 464 -24.82 -6.94 -0.46
N PHE A 465 -24.65 -8.22 -0.07
CA PHE A 465 -25.74 -8.97 0.58
C PHE A 465 -26.07 -8.39 1.96
N ILE A 466 -25.06 -7.88 2.66
CA ILE A 466 -25.23 -7.09 3.87
C ILE A 466 -25.35 -5.62 3.45
N PRO A 467 -26.41 -4.89 3.86
CA PRO A 467 -26.53 -3.48 3.50
C PRO A 467 -25.33 -2.68 4.02
N GLN A 468 -24.85 -1.72 3.24
CA GLN A 468 -23.63 -0.95 3.55
C GLN A 468 -23.71 -0.24 4.91
N ASP A 469 -24.91 0.21 5.31
CA ASP A 469 -25.14 0.85 6.61
C ASP A 469 -24.78 -0.05 7.81
N PHE A 470 -24.80 -1.38 7.60
CA PHE A 470 -24.42 -2.37 8.61
C PHE A 470 -22.92 -2.72 8.60
N GLY A 471 -22.13 -2.20 7.66
CA GLY A 471 -20.72 -2.59 7.47
C GLY A 471 -19.83 -2.37 8.70
N ASN A 472 -20.01 -1.26 9.42
CA ASN A 472 -19.22 -1.00 10.65
C ASN A 472 -19.68 -1.89 11.80
N TYR A 473 -20.98 -2.17 11.89
CA TYR A 473 -21.50 -3.09 12.90
C TYR A 473 -20.99 -4.51 12.66
N SER A 474 -20.96 -4.97 11.41
CA SER A 474 -20.38 -6.26 11.06
C SER A 474 -18.87 -6.28 11.36
N ASN A 475 -18.13 -5.21 11.03
CA ASN A 475 -16.71 -5.06 11.43
C ASN A 475 -16.51 -5.13 12.94
N MET A 476 -17.35 -4.46 13.74
CA MET A 476 -17.27 -4.50 15.21
C MET A 476 -17.56 -5.89 15.77
N ILE A 477 -18.60 -6.56 15.27
CA ILE A 477 -18.93 -7.94 15.67
C ILE A 477 -17.78 -8.87 15.34
N TYR A 478 -17.24 -8.76 14.12
CA TYR A 478 -16.13 -9.58 13.66
C TYR A 478 -14.86 -9.33 14.47
N THR A 479 -14.59 -8.07 14.83
CA THR A 479 -13.51 -7.69 15.75
C THR A 479 -13.70 -8.29 17.13
N ALA A 480 -14.92 -8.25 17.68
CA ALA A 480 -15.24 -8.87 18.96
C ALA A 480 -15.04 -10.40 18.93
N VAL A 481 -15.41 -11.06 17.82
CA VAL A 481 -15.15 -12.50 17.62
C VAL A 481 -13.65 -12.80 17.59
N VAL A 482 -12.85 -11.98 16.90
CA VAL A 482 -11.38 -12.12 16.88
C VAL A 482 -10.79 -11.98 18.29
N ILE A 483 -11.18 -10.92 19.02
CA ILE A 483 -10.72 -10.66 20.38
C ILE A 483 -11.10 -11.82 21.30
N TYR A 484 -12.36 -12.28 21.22
CA TYR A 484 -12.84 -13.43 21.99
C TYR A 484 -12.01 -14.67 21.69
N GLN A 485 -11.77 -15.00 20.42
CA GLN A 485 -11.02 -16.17 20.02
C GLN A 485 -9.57 -16.11 20.51
N ILE A 486 -8.90 -14.95 20.37
CA ILE A 486 -7.54 -14.75 20.88
C ILE A 486 -7.52 -14.87 22.40
N SER A 487 -8.49 -14.30 23.12
CA SER A 487 -8.55 -14.36 24.58
C SER A 487 -8.78 -15.78 25.10
N ARG A 488 -9.56 -16.59 24.37
CA ARG A 488 -9.96 -17.93 24.81
C ARG A 488 -8.97 -19.01 24.41
N PHE A 489 -8.42 -18.94 23.20
CA PHE A 489 -7.61 -20.00 22.60
C PHE A 489 -6.15 -19.59 22.38
N GLY A 490 -5.81 -18.33 22.69
CA GLY A 490 -4.51 -17.75 22.38
C GLY A 490 -4.39 -17.36 20.91
N PHE A 491 -3.22 -16.83 20.54
CA PHE A 491 -2.93 -16.42 19.17
C PHE A 491 -2.57 -17.63 18.31
N GLN A 492 -3.57 -18.23 17.67
CA GLN A 492 -3.44 -19.39 16.80
C GLN A 492 -3.49 -19.01 15.31
N HIS A 493 -3.16 -19.94 14.42
CA HIS A 493 -3.22 -19.75 12.96
C HIS A 493 -4.63 -19.38 12.46
N TYR A 494 -5.67 -19.93 13.08
CA TYR A 494 -7.06 -19.56 12.76
C TYR A 494 -7.34 -18.09 13.11
N SER A 495 -6.87 -17.62 14.26
CA SER A 495 -7.00 -16.21 14.67
C SER A 495 -6.27 -15.27 13.71
N GLN A 496 -5.11 -15.69 13.17
CA GLN A 496 -4.37 -14.94 12.15
C GLN A 496 -5.18 -14.79 10.86
N HIS A 497 -5.76 -15.89 10.38
CA HIS A 497 -6.60 -15.86 9.18
C HIS A 497 -7.85 -15.00 9.35
N ILE A 498 -8.52 -15.11 10.50
CA ILE A 498 -9.72 -14.31 10.78
C ILE A 498 -9.34 -12.83 10.89
N LEU A 499 -8.19 -12.48 11.47
CA LEU A 499 -7.68 -11.11 11.48
C LEU A 499 -7.38 -10.60 10.07
N PHE A 500 -6.86 -11.45 9.18
CA PHE A 500 -6.61 -11.11 7.78
C PHE A 500 -7.91 -10.90 7.00
N CYS A 501 -8.91 -11.76 7.20
CA CYS A 501 -10.26 -11.58 6.67
C CYS A 501 -10.89 -10.28 7.17
N LEU A 502 -10.75 -9.96 8.46
CA LEU A 502 -11.21 -8.71 9.05
C LEU A 502 -10.52 -7.50 8.40
N LEU A 503 -9.19 -7.54 8.24
CA LEU A 503 -8.45 -6.49 7.57
C LEU A 503 -8.95 -6.28 6.14
N PHE A 504 -9.15 -7.36 5.38
CA PHE A 504 -9.64 -7.27 4.00
C PHE A 504 -11.08 -6.73 3.95
N MET A 505 -11.94 -7.16 4.86
CA MET A 505 -13.31 -6.66 4.98
C MET A 505 -13.35 -5.17 5.32
N VAL A 506 -12.54 -4.73 6.27
CA VAL A 506 -12.41 -3.31 6.63
C VAL A 506 -11.87 -2.52 5.44
N LEU A 507 -10.79 -2.99 4.79
CA LEU A 507 -10.23 -2.32 3.63
C LEU A 507 -11.24 -2.23 2.48
N GLY A 508 -11.97 -3.30 2.14
CA GLY A 508 -12.97 -3.27 1.06
C GLY A 508 -14.29 -2.57 1.43
N LEU A 509 -14.47 -2.16 2.69
CA LEU A 509 -15.58 -1.30 3.10
C LEU A 509 -15.19 0.18 3.11
N PHE A 510 -13.92 0.51 3.31
CA PHE A 510 -13.43 1.90 3.36
C PHE A 510 -12.66 2.34 2.10
N LEU A 511 -12.42 1.40 1.18
CA LEU A 511 -11.98 1.57 -0.20
C LEU A 511 -13.11 1.03 -1.07
#